data_AF-A0A0P9Q779-F1
#
_entry.id   AF-A0A0P9Q779-F1
#
_cell.length_a   1.000
_cell.length_b   1.000
_cell.length_c   1.000
_cell.angle_alpha   90.00
_cell.angle_beta   90.00
_cell.angle_gamma   90.00
#
_symmetry.space_group_name_H-M   'P 1'
#
loop_
_entity.id
_entity.type
_entity.pdbx_description
1 polymer ?
#
loop_
_entity_poly.entity_id
_entity_poly.type
_entity_poly.pdbx_seq_one_letter_code
_entity_poly.pdbx_strand_id
1 'polypeptide(L)'
;MSAEQSSPSSQLTKTHDADGGQGIYGALFAKINLSPVARLNGIEAFQNSEALSEASADERVTAAVSVFLNLLKQSSHKVERLDKTLLDEHIASLDAQISRQLDAVMHHPDFQRVESTWRGVKSLIDQTDFRQNVRIELLDISKDHLAQDFEDAPEIAQSGLYLHTYTQEYDTPGGEPIAAAISNYEFDRGPQDIALLRNISKVAAAAHMPFMGAVGPAFFGKQSMEEVAAIKDIGNYFDRAEYIKWKAFRDSDDARYIGLLMPRVLGRLPYGPDTVPVRSFNYIESVKGPDHEKYLWTNASFAFAANMVKSFITNGWCVQIRGPQSGGAVTDLPIHLYGQSGEDPLRSDDSGDPRI
;
A
#
# COMPACT_ATOMS: atom_id res chain seq x y z
N MET A 1 -34.14 5.76 -21.18
CA MET A 1 -33.98 4.30 -21.03
C MET A 1 -33.66 4.05 -19.57
N SER A 2 -34.70 3.74 -18.80
CA SER A 2 -34.59 3.44 -17.38
C SER A 2 -33.97 2.05 -17.25
N ALA A 3 -32.82 1.96 -16.58
CA ALA A 3 -32.25 0.68 -16.22
C ALA A 3 -33.15 0.07 -15.14
N GLU A 4 -33.86 -1.00 -15.48
CA GLU A 4 -34.52 -1.89 -14.53
C GLU A 4 -33.44 -2.44 -13.58
N GLN A 5 -33.49 -2.00 -12.32
CA GLN A 5 -32.79 -2.67 -11.23
C GLN A 5 -33.45 -4.03 -11.04
N SER A 6 -32.80 -5.08 -11.53
CA SER A 6 -33.15 -6.46 -11.22
C SER A 6 -32.83 -6.73 -9.75
N SER A 7 -33.86 -6.73 -8.91
CA SER A 7 -33.78 -7.21 -7.53
C SER A 7 -33.33 -8.69 -7.53
N PRO A 8 -32.33 -9.09 -6.74
CA PRO A 8 -32.01 -10.51 -6.58
C PRO A 8 -33.22 -11.20 -5.95
N SER A 9 -33.65 -12.29 -6.55
CA SER A 9 -34.73 -13.13 -6.05
C SER A 9 -34.32 -13.74 -4.71
N SER A 10 -34.85 -13.21 -3.61
CA SER A 10 -34.63 -13.72 -2.26
C SER A 10 -35.26 -15.12 -2.12
N GLN A 11 -34.47 -16.17 -2.36
CA GLN A 11 -34.89 -17.53 -2.02
C GLN A 11 -34.94 -17.66 -0.49
N LEU A 12 -36.16 -17.71 0.05
CA LEU A 12 -36.41 -18.04 1.46
C LEU A 12 -35.83 -19.43 1.75
N THR A 13 -34.80 -19.48 2.59
CA THR A 13 -34.19 -20.74 3.01
C THR A 13 -35.05 -21.33 4.13
N LYS A 14 -35.63 -22.51 3.90
CA LYS A 14 -36.29 -23.27 4.96
C LYS A 14 -35.21 -23.71 5.95
N THR A 15 -35.32 -23.27 7.19
CA THR A 15 -34.48 -23.76 8.29
C THR A 15 -34.82 -25.23 8.55
N HIS A 16 -33.80 -26.04 8.83
CA HIS A 16 -34.01 -27.43 9.23
C HIS A 16 -34.87 -27.48 10.49
N ASP A 17 -35.90 -28.33 10.47
CA ASP A 17 -36.78 -28.68 11.60
C ASP A 17 -37.51 -27.50 12.27
N ALA A 18 -38.22 -26.70 11.48
CA ALA A 18 -39.27 -25.80 11.99
C ALA A 18 -40.57 -26.55 12.39
N ASP A 19 -40.67 -27.84 12.08
CA ASP A 19 -41.86 -28.64 12.32
C ASP A 19 -41.66 -29.54 13.56
N GLY A 20 -42.17 -29.07 14.70
CA GLY A 20 -42.28 -29.87 15.92
C GLY A 20 -41.15 -29.66 16.92
N GLY A 21 -41.50 -29.13 18.10
CA GLY A 21 -40.60 -28.91 19.25
C GLY A 21 -40.03 -30.17 19.91
N GLN A 22 -39.66 -31.21 19.14
CA GLN A 22 -39.05 -32.45 19.63
C GLN A 22 -37.69 -32.78 18.99
N GLY A 23 -37.14 -31.92 18.13
CA GLY A 23 -35.78 -32.06 17.59
C GLY A 23 -34.70 -31.44 18.50
N ILE A 24 -33.46 -31.93 18.37
CA ILE A 24 -32.26 -31.36 19.06
C ILE A 24 -32.15 -29.85 18.80
N TYR A 25 -32.58 -29.40 17.63
CA TYR A 25 -32.67 -28.00 17.22
C TYR A 25 -33.58 -27.16 18.15
N GLY A 26 -34.84 -27.56 18.33
CA GLY A 26 -35.78 -26.86 19.21
C GLY A 26 -35.37 -26.88 20.69
N ALA A 27 -34.74 -27.97 21.15
CA ALA A 27 -34.22 -28.08 22.52
C ALA A 27 -33.04 -27.14 22.80
N LEU A 28 -32.22 -26.85 21.79
CA LEU A 28 -31.12 -25.87 21.87
C LEU A 28 -31.65 -24.45 22.02
N PHE A 29 -32.65 -24.06 21.23
CA PHE A 29 -33.28 -22.73 21.28
C PHE A 29 -34.03 -22.50 22.61
N ALA A 30 -34.72 -23.53 23.12
CA ALA A 30 -35.41 -23.46 24.41
C ALA A 30 -34.44 -23.22 25.59
N LYS A 31 -33.21 -23.76 25.55
CA LYS A 31 -32.19 -23.53 26.60
C LYS A 31 -31.66 -22.10 26.65
N ILE A 32 -31.78 -21.35 25.55
CA ILE A 32 -31.31 -19.97 25.43
C ILE A 32 -32.46 -18.95 25.39
N ASN A 33 -33.69 -19.37 25.72
CA ASN A 33 -34.90 -18.53 25.71
C ASN A 33 -35.20 -17.85 24.36
N LEU A 34 -34.88 -18.52 23.25
CA LEU A 34 -35.16 -18.02 21.89
C LEU A 34 -36.10 -18.97 21.15
N SER A 35 -36.78 -18.47 20.13
CA SER A 35 -37.68 -19.28 19.28
C SER A 35 -37.10 -19.39 17.86
N PRO A 36 -36.88 -20.60 17.34
CA PRO A 36 -36.31 -20.76 16.01
C PRO A 36 -37.30 -20.26 14.95
N VAL A 37 -36.81 -19.43 14.03
CA VAL A 37 -37.63 -18.86 12.96
C VAL A 37 -37.79 -19.87 11.83
N ALA A 38 -39.03 -20.06 11.35
CA ALA A 38 -39.38 -21.11 10.37
C ALA A 38 -38.92 -20.81 8.93
N ARG A 39 -38.60 -19.55 8.63
CA ARG A 39 -38.10 -19.11 7.32
C ARG A 39 -37.09 -18.00 7.53
N LEU A 40 -35.90 -18.17 7.00
CA LEU A 40 -34.90 -17.11 6.96
C LEU A 40 -34.79 -16.59 5.53
N ASN A 41 -34.55 -15.29 5.41
CA ASN A 41 -33.92 -14.78 4.19
C ASN A 41 -32.56 -15.47 4.05
N GLY A 42 -32.11 -15.74 2.82
CA GLY A 42 -30.81 -16.39 2.59
C GLY A 42 -29.68 -15.69 3.35
N ILE A 43 -28.57 -16.40 3.62
CA ILE A 43 -27.41 -15.86 4.38
C ILE A 43 -26.93 -14.51 3.82
N GLU A 44 -27.14 -14.28 2.52
CA GLU A 44 -26.91 -13.01 1.82
C GLU A 44 -27.55 -11.78 2.49
N ALA A 45 -28.74 -11.94 3.10
CA ALA A 45 -29.42 -10.87 3.82
C ALA A 45 -28.67 -10.42 5.09
N PHE A 46 -27.73 -11.25 5.58
CA PHE A 46 -26.93 -11.00 6.77
C PHE A 46 -25.49 -10.57 6.45
N GLN A 47 -25.14 -10.36 5.17
CA GLN A 47 -23.80 -9.91 4.77
C GLN A 47 -23.57 -8.42 5.05
N ASN A 48 -24.63 -7.61 5.13
CA ASN A 48 -24.55 -6.19 5.46
C ASN A 48 -24.67 -5.98 6.98
N SER A 49 -23.72 -5.26 7.58
CA SER A 49 -23.72 -4.93 9.01
C SER A 49 -24.98 -4.18 9.46
N GLU A 50 -25.55 -3.34 8.60
CA GLU A 50 -26.76 -2.57 8.90
C GLU A 50 -28.03 -3.46 8.86
N ALA A 51 -28.09 -4.38 7.89
CA ALA A 51 -29.14 -5.39 7.84
C ALA A 51 -29.04 -6.37 9.03
N LEU A 52 -27.83 -6.65 9.51
CA LEU A 52 -27.60 -7.48 10.69
C LEU A 52 -28.09 -6.81 11.99
N SER A 53 -27.94 -5.49 12.12
CA SER A 53 -28.43 -4.75 13.29
C SER A 53 -29.95 -4.65 13.34
N GLU A 54 -30.60 -4.52 12.19
CA GLU A 54 -32.07 -4.43 12.08
C GLU A 54 -32.78 -5.78 12.29
N ALA A 55 -32.08 -6.91 12.07
CA ALA A 55 -32.63 -8.24 12.30
C ALA A 55 -32.91 -8.52 13.79
N SER A 56 -33.94 -9.32 14.08
CA SER A 56 -34.20 -9.75 15.46
C SER A 56 -33.12 -10.71 15.98
N ALA A 57 -32.97 -10.81 17.30
CA ALA A 57 -32.03 -11.76 17.90
C ALA A 57 -32.36 -13.22 17.54
N ASP A 58 -33.65 -13.56 17.47
CA ASP A 58 -34.14 -14.87 17.06
C ASP A 58 -33.72 -15.22 15.62
N GLU A 59 -33.84 -14.29 14.68
CA GLU A 59 -33.45 -14.49 13.28
C GLU A 59 -31.94 -14.69 13.13
N ARG A 60 -31.14 -13.85 13.79
CA ARG A 60 -29.66 -13.96 13.74
C ARG A 60 -29.17 -15.29 14.30
N VAL A 61 -29.70 -15.71 15.45
CA VAL A 61 -29.29 -16.96 16.09
C VAL A 61 -29.77 -18.16 15.28
N THR A 62 -30.98 -18.12 14.72
CA THR A 62 -31.47 -19.15 13.80
C THR A 62 -30.59 -19.29 12.57
N ALA A 63 -30.16 -18.18 11.97
CA ALA A 63 -29.22 -18.20 10.85
C ALA A 63 -27.88 -18.81 11.24
N ALA A 64 -27.27 -18.34 12.33
CA ALA A 64 -25.98 -18.83 12.81
C ALA A 64 -25.98 -20.34 13.11
N VAL A 65 -27.00 -20.84 13.83
CA VAL A 65 -27.10 -22.28 14.15
C VAL A 65 -27.30 -23.12 12.90
N SER A 66 -28.09 -22.64 11.92
CA SER A 66 -28.31 -23.36 10.66
C SER A 66 -27.02 -23.50 9.84
N VAL A 67 -26.21 -22.45 9.77
CA VAL A 67 -24.90 -22.45 9.09
C VAL A 67 -23.96 -23.42 9.80
N PHE A 68 -23.90 -23.34 11.13
CA PHE A 68 -23.04 -24.20 11.92
C PHE A 68 -23.38 -25.69 11.76
N LEU A 69 -24.66 -26.05 11.78
CA LEU A 69 -25.09 -27.43 11.54
C LEU A 69 -24.78 -27.91 10.13
N ASN A 70 -24.85 -27.04 9.12
CA ASN A 70 -24.45 -27.39 7.76
C ASN A 70 -22.94 -27.65 7.65
N LEU A 71 -22.11 -26.83 8.31
CA LEU A 71 -20.67 -27.06 8.41
C LEU A 71 -20.35 -28.40 9.10
N LEU A 72 -21.05 -28.70 10.19
CA LEU A 72 -20.93 -29.98 10.89
C LEU A 72 -21.31 -31.18 10.01
N LYS A 73 -22.37 -31.07 9.21
CA LYS A 73 -22.78 -32.13 8.26
C LYS A 73 -21.75 -32.38 7.16
N GLN A 74 -21.02 -31.35 6.74
CA GLN A 74 -19.96 -31.46 5.73
C GLN A 74 -18.66 -32.02 6.31
N SER A 75 -18.44 -31.85 7.62
CA SER A 75 -17.29 -32.43 8.32
C SER A 75 -17.44 -33.95 8.48
N SER A 76 -16.40 -34.71 8.15
CA SER A 76 -16.42 -36.18 8.21
C SER A 76 -16.23 -36.74 9.63
N HIS A 77 -16.02 -35.86 10.62
CA HIS A 77 -15.75 -36.25 12.00
C HIS A 77 -17.04 -36.32 12.83
N LYS A 78 -17.18 -37.40 13.61
CA LYS A 78 -18.26 -37.49 14.60
C LYS A 78 -18.00 -36.48 15.71
N VAL A 79 -18.86 -35.47 15.79
CA VAL A 79 -18.83 -34.50 16.88
C VAL A 79 -19.61 -35.04 18.07
N GLU A 80 -18.89 -35.38 19.14
CA GLU A 80 -19.50 -35.90 20.37
C GLU A 80 -20.09 -34.79 21.25
N ARG A 81 -19.56 -33.56 21.14
CA ARG A 81 -20.00 -32.41 21.93
C ARG A 81 -19.80 -31.09 21.18
N LEU A 82 -20.82 -30.23 21.24
CA LEU A 82 -20.70 -28.83 20.85
C LEU A 82 -20.05 -28.06 22.02
N ASP A 83 -18.75 -27.81 21.91
CA ASP A 83 -18.02 -26.95 22.84
C ASP A 83 -17.51 -25.69 22.14
N LYS A 84 -17.22 -24.66 22.94
CA LYS A 84 -16.70 -23.38 22.46
C LYS A 84 -15.43 -23.57 21.61
N THR A 85 -14.57 -24.52 21.98
CA THR A 85 -13.33 -24.83 21.26
C THR A 85 -13.57 -25.23 19.81
N LEU A 86 -14.60 -26.02 19.53
CA LEU A 86 -14.94 -26.46 18.18
C LEU A 86 -15.45 -25.28 17.32
N LEU A 87 -16.19 -24.35 17.92
CA LEU A 87 -16.58 -23.11 17.26
C LEU A 87 -15.36 -22.24 16.95
N ASP A 88 -14.45 -22.07 17.92
CA ASP A 88 -13.22 -21.30 17.76
C ASP A 88 -12.30 -21.91 16.68
N GLU A 89 -12.22 -23.23 16.57
CA GLU A 89 -11.48 -23.94 15.50
C GLU A 89 -12.07 -23.67 14.11
N HIS A 90 -13.40 -23.70 13.96
CA HIS A 90 -14.04 -23.39 12.69
C HIS A 90 -13.87 -21.92 12.30
N ILE A 91 -13.97 -20.99 13.26
CA ILE A 91 -13.68 -19.57 13.02
C ILE A 91 -12.23 -19.40 12.59
N ALA A 92 -11.27 -20.01 13.27
CA ALA A 92 -9.86 -19.94 12.90
C ALA A 92 -9.58 -20.50 11.49
N SER A 93 -10.27 -21.58 11.10
CA SER A 93 -10.18 -22.14 9.74
C SER A 93 -10.76 -21.20 8.68
N LEU A 94 -11.88 -20.52 8.98
CA LEU A 94 -12.45 -19.49 8.11
C LEU A 94 -11.52 -18.28 8.00
N ASP A 95 -11.01 -17.78 9.12
CA ASP A 95 -10.06 -16.67 9.16
C ASP A 95 -8.80 -17.00 8.34
N ALA A 96 -8.28 -18.23 8.43
CA ALA A 96 -7.15 -18.68 7.62
C ALA A 96 -7.48 -18.79 6.12
N GLN A 97 -8.72 -19.11 5.75
CA GLN A 97 -9.16 -19.11 4.35
C GLN A 97 -9.28 -17.69 3.81
N ILE A 98 -9.92 -16.79 4.56
CA ILE A 98 -10.08 -15.38 4.20
C ILE A 98 -8.72 -14.70 4.12
N SER A 99 -7.83 -14.94 5.10
CA SER A 99 -6.47 -14.38 5.13
C SER A 99 -5.67 -14.76 3.89
N ARG A 100 -5.70 -16.04 3.48
CA ARG A 100 -5.00 -16.49 2.25
C ARG A 100 -5.55 -15.82 0.98
N GLN A 101 -6.86 -15.65 0.90
CA GLN A 101 -7.47 -14.98 -0.23
C GLN A 101 -7.13 -13.48 -0.24
N LEU A 102 -7.12 -12.84 0.92
CA LEU A 102 -6.76 -11.44 1.06
C LEU A 102 -5.28 -11.20 0.76
N ASP A 103 -4.38 -12.07 1.23
CA ASP A 103 -2.95 -12.05 0.87
C ASP A 103 -2.76 -12.10 -0.64
N ALA A 104 -3.48 -12.97 -1.34
CA ALA A 104 -3.38 -13.07 -2.80
C ALA A 104 -3.81 -11.77 -3.53
N VAL A 105 -4.80 -11.05 -2.98
CA VAL A 105 -5.23 -9.75 -3.52
C VAL A 105 -4.24 -8.65 -3.17
N MET A 106 -3.83 -8.58 -1.90
CA MET A 106 -2.96 -7.52 -1.39
C MET A 106 -1.52 -7.62 -1.88
N HIS A 107 -1.01 -8.82 -2.13
CA HIS A 107 0.32 -9.05 -2.69
C HIS A 107 0.31 -9.08 -4.23
N HIS A 108 -0.83 -8.79 -4.87
CA HIS A 108 -0.86 -8.65 -6.33
C HIS A 108 -0.10 -7.39 -6.75
N PRO A 109 0.80 -7.45 -7.75
CA PRO A 109 1.65 -6.31 -8.14
C PRO A 109 0.86 -5.03 -8.48
N ASP A 110 -0.27 -5.16 -9.16
CA ASP A 110 -1.12 -3.99 -9.48
C ASP A 110 -1.73 -3.35 -8.25
N PHE A 111 -2.17 -4.16 -7.27
CA PHE A 111 -2.74 -3.64 -6.04
C PHE A 111 -1.66 -2.96 -5.22
N GLN A 112 -0.50 -3.61 -5.04
CA GLN A 112 0.64 -3.02 -4.34
C GLN A 112 1.13 -1.73 -5.00
N ARG A 113 1.13 -1.64 -6.33
CA ARG A 113 1.51 -0.41 -7.05
C ARG A 113 0.58 0.76 -6.72
N VAL A 114 -0.73 0.52 -6.70
CA VAL A 114 -1.72 1.55 -6.35
C VAL A 114 -1.63 1.88 -4.85
N GLU A 115 -1.55 0.85 -3.99
CA GLU A 115 -1.46 1.02 -2.54
C GLU A 115 -0.19 1.79 -2.15
N SER A 116 0.97 1.46 -2.73
CA SER A 116 2.24 2.13 -2.43
C SER A 116 2.24 3.60 -2.87
N THR A 117 1.65 3.89 -4.02
CA THR A 117 1.48 5.27 -4.52
C THR A 117 0.68 6.09 -3.52
N TRP A 118 -0.53 5.63 -3.18
CA TRP A 118 -1.44 6.39 -2.31
C TRP A 118 -0.97 6.44 -0.87
N ARG A 119 -0.31 5.38 -0.37
CA ARG A 119 0.30 5.44 0.98
C ARG A 119 1.49 6.36 1.05
N GLY A 120 2.31 6.42 -0.01
CA GLY A 120 3.39 7.41 -0.12
C GLY A 120 2.86 8.83 -0.07
N VAL A 121 1.85 9.14 -0.90
CA VAL A 121 1.16 10.44 -0.90
C VAL A 121 0.53 10.74 0.47
N LYS A 122 -0.17 9.77 1.06
CA LYS A 122 -0.80 9.92 2.38
C LYS A 122 0.24 10.22 3.46
N SER A 123 1.38 9.53 3.46
CA SER A 123 2.49 9.78 4.39
C SER A 123 3.03 11.20 4.27
N LEU A 124 3.20 11.71 3.05
CA LEU A 124 3.61 13.10 2.81
C LEU A 124 2.58 14.11 3.34
N ILE A 125 1.29 13.87 3.06
CA ILE A 125 0.19 14.73 3.52
C ILE A 125 0.11 14.74 5.05
N ASP A 126 0.21 13.58 5.70
CA ASP A 126 0.11 13.46 7.16
C ASP A 126 1.27 14.14 7.90
N GLN A 127 2.44 14.24 7.26
CA GLN A 127 3.61 14.93 7.79
C GLN A 127 3.64 16.43 7.46
N THR A 128 2.68 16.95 6.70
CA THR A 128 2.65 18.33 6.23
C THR A 128 1.66 19.17 7.05
N ASP A 129 2.15 20.25 7.69
CA ASP A 129 1.27 21.27 8.28
C ASP A 129 0.87 22.31 7.23
N PHE A 130 -0.28 22.12 6.59
CA PHE A 130 -0.82 23.02 5.56
C PHE A 130 -1.17 24.42 6.07
N ARG A 131 -1.15 24.68 7.39
CA ARG A 131 -1.34 26.04 7.93
C ARG A 131 -0.10 26.92 7.75
N GLN A 132 1.05 26.31 7.45
CA GLN A 132 2.36 26.97 7.35
C GLN A 132 2.72 27.34 5.90
N ASN A 133 1.72 27.74 5.10
CA ASN A 133 1.89 28.16 3.70
C ASN A 133 2.57 27.11 2.79
N VAL A 134 2.14 25.85 2.93
CA VAL A 134 2.56 24.76 2.05
C VAL A 134 1.35 24.30 1.23
N ARG A 135 1.55 24.11 -0.07
CA ARG A 135 0.56 23.49 -0.97
C ARG A 135 1.18 22.30 -1.66
N ILE A 136 0.37 21.26 -1.84
CA ILE A 136 0.75 20.05 -2.55
C ILE A 136 -0.30 19.83 -3.64
N GLU A 137 0.15 19.81 -4.88
CA GLU A 137 -0.69 19.54 -6.04
C GLU A 137 -0.39 18.15 -6.59
N LEU A 138 -1.43 17.47 -7.07
CA LEU A 138 -1.34 16.11 -7.59
C LEU A 138 -1.67 16.13 -9.08
N LEU A 139 -0.70 15.71 -9.89
CA LEU A 139 -0.87 15.48 -11.31
C LEU A 139 -0.83 13.98 -11.56
N ASP A 140 -1.95 13.40 -12.00
CA ASP A 140 -2.02 11.99 -12.39
C ASP A 140 -1.55 11.83 -13.84
N ILE A 141 -0.36 11.26 -13.99
CA ILE A 141 0.23 10.94 -15.28
C ILE A 141 1.06 9.67 -15.14
N SER A 142 0.98 8.79 -16.13
CA SER A 142 1.85 7.62 -16.19
C SER A 142 3.21 8.01 -16.77
N LYS A 143 4.24 7.25 -16.41
CA LYS A 143 5.60 7.47 -16.94
C LYS A 143 5.63 7.38 -18.47
N ASP A 144 4.87 6.44 -19.03
CA ASP A 144 4.78 6.24 -20.47
C ASP A 144 4.07 7.40 -21.18
N HIS A 145 2.98 7.93 -20.61
CA HIS A 145 2.31 9.11 -21.15
C HIS A 145 3.19 10.36 -21.07
N LEU A 146 3.98 10.52 -20.00
CA LEU A 146 4.94 11.62 -19.91
C LEU A 146 6.04 11.49 -20.97
N ALA A 147 6.53 10.28 -21.24
CA ALA A 147 7.49 10.05 -22.32
C ALA A 147 6.87 10.37 -23.69
N GLN A 148 5.65 9.90 -23.95
CA GLN A 148 4.92 10.17 -25.18
C GLN A 148 4.67 11.67 -25.38
N ASP A 149 4.29 12.41 -24.33
CA ASP A 149 4.09 13.86 -24.38
C ASP A 149 5.35 14.60 -24.87
N PHE A 150 6.53 14.18 -24.42
CA PHE A 150 7.79 14.74 -24.92
C PHE A 150 8.15 14.32 -26.34
N GLU A 151 7.71 13.15 -26.80
CA GLU A 151 7.92 12.68 -28.17
C GLU A 151 6.99 13.37 -29.17
N ASP A 152 5.75 13.65 -28.75
CA ASP A 152 4.73 14.31 -29.56
C ASP A 152 4.97 15.83 -29.65
N ALA A 153 5.55 16.43 -28.61
CA ALA A 153 5.87 17.85 -28.58
C ALA A 153 7.02 18.20 -29.54
N PRO A 154 6.83 19.13 -30.51
CA PRO A 154 7.90 19.55 -31.41
C PRO A 154 9.10 20.17 -30.69
N GLU A 155 8.83 20.83 -29.57
CA GLU A 155 9.80 21.48 -28.70
C GLU A 155 9.41 21.28 -27.24
N ILE A 156 10.39 21.27 -26.34
CA ILE A 156 10.16 21.05 -24.91
C ILE A 156 9.24 22.13 -24.31
N ALA A 157 9.34 23.37 -24.79
CA ALA A 157 8.48 24.47 -24.35
C ALA A 157 6.98 24.26 -24.70
N GLN A 158 6.69 23.29 -25.57
CA GLN A 158 5.33 22.93 -26.00
C GLN A 158 4.85 21.61 -25.38
N SER A 159 5.65 20.99 -24.50
CA SER A 159 5.23 19.80 -23.74
C SER A 159 4.21 20.13 -22.67
N GLY A 160 3.36 19.17 -22.31
CA GLY A 160 2.37 19.31 -21.26
C GLY A 160 3.00 19.59 -19.89
N LEU A 161 4.13 18.97 -19.56
CA LEU A 161 4.84 19.27 -18.31
C LEU A 161 5.32 20.71 -18.25
N TYR A 162 5.84 21.26 -19.36
CA TYR A 162 6.26 22.66 -19.43
C TYR A 162 5.07 23.61 -19.28
N LEU A 163 3.94 23.30 -19.91
CA LEU A 163 2.71 24.06 -19.76
C LEU A 163 2.26 24.16 -18.29
N HIS A 164 2.20 23.03 -17.59
CA HIS A 164 1.72 22.98 -16.21
C HIS A 164 2.68 23.64 -15.21
N THR A 165 3.99 23.49 -15.42
CA THR A 165 4.98 23.91 -14.41
C THR A 165 5.56 25.31 -14.68
N TYR A 166 5.85 25.63 -15.94
CA TYR A 166 6.45 26.91 -16.32
C TYR A 166 5.38 27.92 -16.73
N THR A 167 4.57 27.61 -17.73
CA THR A 167 3.67 28.61 -18.35
C THR A 167 2.54 29.02 -17.41
N GLN A 168 1.87 28.05 -16.76
CA GLN A 168 0.72 28.31 -15.91
C GLN A 168 1.09 28.93 -14.55
N GLU A 169 2.28 28.62 -14.03
CA GLU A 169 2.70 29.05 -12.69
C GLU A 169 3.86 30.04 -12.72
N TYR A 170 5.03 29.64 -13.24
CA TYR A 170 6.25 30.45 -13.15
C TYR A 170 6.21 31.74 -13.98
N ASP A 171 5.71 31.68 -15.22
CA ASP A 171 5.66 32.82 -16.16
C ASP A 171 4.34 33.59 -16.13
N THR A 172 3.39 33.16 -15.28
CA THR A 172 2.09 33.83 -15.14
C THR A 172 2.12 34.87 -14.02
N PRO A 173 1.74 36.14 -14.28
CA PRO A 173 1.66 37.15 -13.24
C PRO A 173 0.67 36.75 -12.12
N GLY A 174 1.18 36.60 -10.91
CA GLY A 174 0.39 36.16 -9.75
C GLY A 174 0.22 34.66 -9.62
N GLY A 175 0.91 33.86 -10.44
CA GLY A 175 1.03 32.41 -10.27
C GLY A 175 1.85 32.04 -9.03
N GLU A 176 1.82 30.76 -8.65
CA GLU A 176 2.53 30.23 -7.49
C GLU A 176 3.58 29.20 -7.97
N PRO A 177 4.85 29.62 -8.19
CA PRO A 177 5.89 28.75 -8.70
C PRO A 177 6.04 27.44 -7.93
N ILE A 178 6.10 26.33 -8.68
CA ILE A 178 6.30 25.01 -8.10
C ILE A 178 7.73 24.89 -7.58
N ALA A 179 7.87 24.70 -6.26
CA ALA A 179 9.18 24.63 -5.61
C ALA A 179 9.97 23.35 -5.94
N ALA A 180 9.28 22.23 -6.15
CA ALA A 180 9.88 20.97 -6.54
C ALA A 180 8.82 20.03 -7.12
N ALA A 181 9.19 19.23 -8.12
CA ALA A 181 8.35 18.15 -8.64
C ALA A 181 8.74 16.83 -7.99
N ILE A 182 7.78 16.15 -7.36
CA ILE A 182 8.00 14.86 -6.70
C ILE A 182 7.30 13.79 -7.53
N SER A 183 8.07 12.91 -8.15
CA SER A 183 7.53 11.80 -8.95
C SER A 183 7.50 10.51 -8.16
N ASN A 184 6.51 9.67 -8.47
CA ASN A 184 6.47 8.29 -8.01
C ASN A 184 7.12 7.33 -9.03
N TYR A 185 8.00 7.84 -9.90
CA TYR A 185 8.64 7.03 -10.93
C TYR A 185 9.93 6.40 -10.43
N GLU A 186 10.16 5.19 -10.92
CA GLU A 186 11.45 4.52 -10.83
C GLU A 186 12.10 4.53 -12.21
N PHE A 187 13.32 5.06 -12.27
CA PHE A 187 14.11 5.14 -13.48
C PHE A 187 15.15 4.02 -13.52
N ASP A 188 15.40 3.51 -14.72
CA ASP A 188 16.40 2.53 -15.06
C ASP A 188 17.55 3.16 -15.86
N ARG A 189 18.54 2.33 -16.22
CA ARG A 189 19.70 2.73 -17.04
C ARG A 189 19.40 2.71 -18.55
N GLY A 190 18.18 2.37 -18.93
CA GLY A 190 17.73 2.18 -20.28
C GLY A 190 17.76 3.48 -21.08
N PRO A 191 17.92 3.38 -22.42
CA PRO A 191 17.93 4.55 -23.30
C PRO A 191 16.71 5.47 -23.15
N GLN A 192 15.53 4.89 -22.95
CA GLN A 192 14.26 5.61 -22.86
C GLN A 192 14.21 6.45 -21.58
N ASP A 193 14.56 5.86 -20.44
CA ASP A 193 14.58 6.58 -19.16
C ASP A 193 15.62 7.68 -19.12
N ILE A 194 16.82 7.45 -19.67
CA ILE A 194 17.83 8.51 -19.75
C ILE A 194 17.40 9.64 -20.69
N ALA A 195 16.68 9.34 -21.77
CA ALA A 195 16.12 10.37 -22.65
C ALA A 195 15.01 11.15 -21.95
N LEU A 196 14.12 10.46 -21.22
CA LEU A 196 13.07 11.07 -20.42
C LEU A 196 13.65 11.99 -19.34
N LEU A 197 14.64 11.52 -18.56
CA LEU A 197 15.33 12.34 -17.56
C LEU A 197 15.96 13.60 -18.16
N ARG A 198 16.52 13.50 -19.37
CA ARG A 198 17.09 14.65 -20.09
C ARG A 198 16.03 15.65 -20.54
N ASN A 199 14.84 15.21 -20.92
CA ASN A 199 13.76 16.11 -21.28
C ASN A 199 13.18 16.78 -20.03
N ILE A 200 12.94 16.01 -18.96
CA ILE A 200 12.51 16.52 -17.66
C ILE A 200 13.52 17.53 -17.11
N SER A 201 14.84 17.26 -17.20
CA SER A 201 15.86 18.15 -16.66
C SER A 201 15.83 19.54 -17.31
N LYS A 202 15.50 19.62 -18.59
CA LYS A 202 15.38 20.90 -19.32
C LYS A 202 14.16 21.69 -18.86
N VAL A 203 13.02 21.03 -18.65
CA VAL A 203 11.82 21.69 -18.07
C VAL A 203 12.11 22.16 -16.65
N ALA A 204 12.70 21.28 -15.82
CA ALA A 204 13.10 21.57 -14.46
C ALA A 204 14.07 22.75 -14.36
N ALA A 205 15.03 22.83 -15.28
CA ALA A 205 15.98 23.95 -15.37
C ALA A 205 15.30 25.27 -15.77
N ALA A 206 14.35 25.23 -16.72
CA ALA A 206 13.61 26.41 -17.14
C ALA A 206 12.70 26.97 -16.03
N ALA A 207 12.01 26.09 -15.29
CA ALA A 207 11.10 26.48 -14.21
C ALA A 207 11.79 26.65 -12.84
N HIS A 208 13.11 26.46 -12.76
CA HIS A 208 13.86 26.41 -11.49
C HIS A 208 13.26 25.45 -10.45
N MET A 209 12.69 24.36 -10.93
CA MET A 209 11.93 23.38 -10.15
C MET A 209 12.68 22.04 -10.18
N PRO A 210 13.48 21.70 -9.15
CA PRO A 210 14.15 20.42 -9.11
C PRO A 210 13.14 19.27 -9.13
N PHE A 211 13.44 18.24 -9.89
CA PHE A 211 12.62 17.04 -10.06
C PHE A 211 13.22 15.87 -9.29
N MET A 212 12.42 15.27 -8.42
CA MET A 212 12.79 14.12 -7.60
C MET A 212 12.13 12.86 -8.16
N GLY A 213 12.93 11.85 -8.45
CA GLY A 213 12.49 10.50 -8.78
C GLY A 213 13.23 9.46 -7.96
N ALA A 214 13.00 8.18 -8.25
CA ALA A 214 13.74 7.09 -7.63
C ALA A 214 14.47 6.23 -8.66
N VAL A 215 15.43 5.47 -8.16
CA VAL A 215 16.09 4.38 -8.90
C VAL A 215 16.00 3.11 -8.08
N GLY A 216 15.73 2.00 -8.77
CA GLY A 216 15.68 0.68 -8.15
C GLY A 216 16.82 -0.23 -8.61
N PRO A 217 16.75 -1.54 -8.30
CA PRO A 217 17.82 -2.48 -8.64
C PRO A 217 18.02 -2.63 -10.15
N ALA A 218 16.96 -2.46 -10.95
CA ALA A 218 17.02 -2.47 -12.41
C ALA A 218 17.95 -1.39 -12.98
N PHE A 219 18.06 -0.22 -12.33
CA PHE A 219 19.02 0.83 -12.70
C PHE A 219 20.45 0.31 -12.68
N PHE A 220 20.76 -0.55 -11.71
CA PHE A 220 22.06 -1.19 -11.57
C PHE A 220 22.16 -2.49 -12.39
N GLY A 221 21.13 -2.90 -13.14
CA GLY A 221 21.11 -4.21 -13.80
C GLY A 221 21.08 -5.38 -12.81
N LYS A 222 20.48 -5.17 -11.64
CA LYS A 222 20.29 -6.14 -10.56
C LYS A 222 18.81 -6.48 -10.37
N GLN A 223 18.53 -7.60 -9.71
CA GLN A 223 17.15 -8.00 -9.41
C GLN A 223 16.69 -7.52 -8.04
N SER A 224 17.60 -7.37 -7.07
CA SER A 224 17.28 -6.93 -5.71
C SER A 224 18.22 -5.83 -5.22
N MET A 225 17.76 -5.08 -4.22
CA MET A 225 18.59 -4.07 -3.56
C MET A 225 19.75 -4.67 -2.76
N GLU A 226 19.64 -5.92 -2.32
CA GLU A 226 20.74 -6.64 -1.68
C GLU A 226 21.91 -6.85 -2.64
N GLU A 227 21.62 -7.19 -3.90
CA GLU A 227 22.64 -7.31 -4.94
C GLU A 227 23.30 -5.97 -5.28
N VAL A 228 22.55 -4.86 -5.16
CA VAL A 228 23.08 -3.51 -5.32
C VAL A 228 24.02 -3.18 -4.17
N ALA A 229 23.63 -3.47 -2.92
CA ALA A 229 24.48 -3.28 -1.75
C ALA A 229 25.77 -4.12 -1.79
N ALA A 230 25.75 -5.27 -2.46
CA ALA A 230 26.91 -6.12 -2.66
C ALA A 230 27.93 -5.57 -3.69
N ILE A 231 27.62 -4.47 -4.41
CA ILE A 231 28.56 -3.83 -5.34
C ILE A 231 29.66 -3.13 -4.54
N LYS A 232 30.88 -3.68 -4.59
CA LYS A 232 32.03 -3.15 -3.83
C LYS A 232 32.49 -1.76 -4.29
N ASP A 233 32.44 -1.50 -5.59
CA ASP A 233 32.92 -0.25 -6.19
C ASP A 233 31.91 0.26 -7.21
N ILE A 234 31.09 1.22 -6.77
CA ILE A 234 30.05 1.83 -7.59
C ILE A 234 30.61 2.75 -8.67
N GLY A 235 31.79 3.33 -8.46
CA GLY A 235 32.44 4.22 -9.43
C GLY A 235 32.84 3.44 -10.67
N ASN A 236 33.63 2.38 -10.48
CA ASN A 236 34.02 1.47 -11.56
C ASN A 236 32.80 0.75 -12.16
N TYR A 237 31.72 0.55 -11.38
CA TYR A 237 30.47 -0.03 -11.89
C TYR A 237 29.85 0.83 -13.00
N PHE A 238 29.82 2.15 -12.82
CA PHE A 238 29.28 3.10 -13.79
C PHE A 238 30.21 3.37 -14.99
N ASP A 239 31.42 2.81 -15.00
CA ASP A 239 32.32 2.91 -16.16
C ASP A 239 32.03 1.91 -17.27
N ARG A 240 31.14 0.95 -17.02
CA ARG A 240 30.67 -0.01 -18.02
C ARG A 240 29.97 0.70 -19.18
N ALA A 241 30.05 0.09 -20.36
CA ALA A 241 29.46 0.62 -21.59
C ALA A 241 27.94 0.88 -21.48
N GLU A 242 27.26 0.09 -20.65
CA GLU A 242 25.83 0.21 -20.36
C GLU A 242 25.43 1.58 -19.79
N TYR A 243 26.35 2.31 -19.15
CA TYR A 243 26.10 3.60 -18.51
C TYR A 243 26.64 4.79 -19.30
N ILE A 244 27.09 4.61 -20.55
CA ILE A 244 27.60 5.73 -21.36
C ILE A 244 26.56 6.86 -21.47
N LYS A 245 25.29 6.51 -21.71
CA LYS A 245 24.19 7.50 -21.79
C LYS A 245 23.94 8.18 -20.45
N TRP A 246 24.00 7.42 -19.35
CA TRP A 246 23.87 7.95 -18.00
C TRP A 246 24.99 8.93 -17.66
N LYS A 247 26.25 8.59 -17.96
CA LYS A 247 27.40 9.49 -17.77
C LYS A 247 27.26 10.76 -18.60
N ALA A 248 26.94 10.64 -19.88
CA ALA A 248 26.71 11.79 -20.75
C ALA A 248 25.54 12.67 -20.28
N PHE A 249 24.51 12.08 -19.65
CA PHE A 249 23.45 12.85 -19.00
C PHE A 249 23.97 13.56 -17.74
N ARG A 250 24.70 12.88 -16.85
CA ARG A 250 25.28 13.50 -15.65
C ARG A 250 26.24 14.65 -15.93
N ASP A 251 26.92 14.61 -17.07
CA ASP A 251 27.84 15.66 -17.52
C ASP A 251 27.10 16.87 -18.12
N SER A 252 25.77 16.80 -18.32
CA SER A 252 24.99 17.93 -18.80
C SER A 252 24.72 18.95 -17.69
N ASP A 253 24.58 20.22 -18.07
CA ASP A 253 24.36 21.30 -17.10
C ASP A 253 23.04 21.16 -16.36
N ASP A 254 21.99 20.76 -17.09
CA ASP A 254 20.62 20.61 -16.59
C ASP A 254 20.47 19.46 -15.58
N ALA A 255 21.38 18.48 -15.57
CA ALA A 255 21.30 17.32 -14.68
C ALA A 255 21.32 17.71 -13.19
N ARG A 256 21.82 18.91 -12.85
CA ARG A 256 21.78 19.49 -11.50
C ARG A 256 20.38 19.63 -10.91
N TYR A 257 19.35 19.68 -11.76
CA TYR A 257 17.95 19.80 -11.33
C TYR A 257 17.29 18.43 -11.07
N ILE A 258 17.97 17.32 -11.32
CA ILE A 258 17.43 15.98 -11.10
C ILE A 258 18.01 15.37 -9.81
N GLY A 259 17.12 14.98 -8.90
CA GLY A 259 17.44 14.15 -7.74
C GLY A 259 16.88 12.73 -7.94
N LEU A 260 17.74 11.72 -7.85
CA LEU A 260 17.33 10.31 -7.87
C LEU A 260 17.58 9.69 -6.50
N LEU A 261 16.52 9.13 -5.92
CA LEU A 261 16.49 8.66 -4.54
C LEU A 261 16.46 7.13 -4.49
N MET A 262 17.17 6.57 -3.50
CA MET A 262 17.21 5.14 -3.20
C MET A 262 17.70 4.94 -1.75
N PRO A 263 17.32 3.84 -1.07
CA PRO A 263 16.37 2.79 -1.47
C PRO A 263 14.91 3.20 -1.23
N ARG A 264 13.95 2.35 -1.64
CA ARG A 264 12.53 2.47 -1.25
C ARG A 264 12.38 2.36 0.28
N VAL A 265 11.30 2.90 0.83
CA VAL A 265 11.01 2.87 2.28
C VAL A 265 9.76 2.04 2.58
N LEU A 266 9.64 1.51 3.80
CA LEU A 266 8.48 0.69 4.16
C LEU A 266 7.24 1.57 4.34
N GLY A 267 6.17 1.27 3.62
CA GLY A 267 4.93 2.05 3.62
C GLY A 267 3.95 1.73 4.76
N ARG A 268 3.98 0.50 5.25
CA ARG A 268 3.15 0.05 6.39
C ARG A 268 3.75 -1.20 7.03
N LEU A 269 3.36 -1.45 8.28
CA LEU A 269 3.55 -2.76 8.90
C LEU A 269 2.61 -3.80 8.27
N PRO A 270 3.04 -5.07 8.19
CA PRO A 270 2.14 -6.17 7.92
C PRO A 270 1.01 -6.25 8.95
N TYR A 271 -0.18 -6.65 8.52
CA TYR A 271 -1.30 -6.84 9.44
C TYR A 271 -1.11 -8.08 10.31
N GLY A 272 -1.47 -7.96 11.58
CA GLY A 272 -1.33 -9.02 12.55
C GLY A 272 -1.83 -8.58 13.93
N PRO A 273 -2.13 -9.53 14.82
CA PRO A 273 -2.61 -9.23 16.18
C PRO A 273 -1.58 -8.45 16.99
N ASP A 274 -0.28 -8.73 16.78
CA ASP A 274 0.83 -8.09 17.50
C ASP A 274 1.28 -6.77 16.87
N THR A 275 0.83 -6.47 15.64
CA THR A 275 1.22 -5.27 14.89
C THR A 275 0.00 -4.36 14.68
N VAL A 276 -0.75 -4.57 13.61
CA VAL A 276 -1.92 -3.78 13.22
C VAL A 276 -3.12 -4.71 13.15
N PRO A 277 -3.94 -4.80 14.21
CA PRO A 277 -5.07 -5.72 14.26
C PRO A 277 -6.24 -5.20 13.40
N VAL A 278 -6.93 -6.15 12.75
CA VAL A 278 -8.17 -5.89 12.01
C VAL A 278 -9.36 -6.15 12.93
N ARG A 279 -10.39 -5.30 12.88
CA ARG A 279 -11.55 -5.40 13.79
C ARG A 279 -12.50 -6.55 13.47
N SER A 280 -12.64 -6.90 12.19
CA SER A 280 -13.70 -7.79 11.71
C SER A 280 -13.37 -9.28 11.82
N PHE A 281 -12.09 -9.64 11.66
CA PHE A 281 -11.60 -11.02 11.72
C PHE A 281 -10.11 -11.03 12.06
N ASN A 282 -9.58 -12.17 12.48
CA ASN A 282 -8.15 -12.27 12.80
C ASN A 282 -7.31 -12.43 11.52
N TYR A 283 -6.93 -11.29 10.94
CA TYR A 283 -6.06 -11.27 9.78
C TYR A 283 -4.58 -11.30 10.19
N ILE A 284 -3.86 -12.31 9.68
CA ILE A 284 -2.41 -12.42 9.82
C ILE A 284 -1.83 -12.45 8.41
N GLU A 285 -1.19 -11.35 8.01
CA GLU A 285 -0.61 -11.22 6.68
C GLU A 285 0.64 -12.08 6.56
N SER A 286 0.69 -12.95 5.54
CA SER A 286 1.78 -13.93 5.38
C SER A 286 3.03 -13.33 4.75
N VAL A 287 3.71 -12.45 5.50
CA VAL A 287 5.01 -11.88 5.13
C VAL A 287 6.12 -12.68 5.80
N LYS A 288 6.88 -13.45 5.01
CA LYS A 288 8.06 -14.15 5.51
C LYS A 288 9.24 -13.20 5.35
N GLY A 289 10.04 -13.01 6.41
CA GLY A 289 11.22 -12.13 6.43
C GLY A 289 12.10 -12.09 5.16
N PRO A 290 12.42 -13.22 4.50
CA PRO A 290 13.25 -13.21 3.28
C PRO A 290 12.51 -12.84 1.98
N ASP A 291 11.19 -12.76 2.00
CA ASP A 291 10.36 -12.46 0.81
C ASP A 291 10.02 -10.96 0.79
N HIS A 292 11.01 -10.15 0.41
CA HIS A 292 10.92 -8.69 0.49
C HIS A 292 9.78 -8.10 -0.36
N GLU A 293 9.40 -8.74 -1.46
CA GLU A 293 8.36 -8.25 -2.39
C GLU A 293 6.95 -8.25 -1.77
N LYS A 294 6.74 -9.02 -0.70
CA LYS A 294 5.45 -9.01 0.02
C LYS A 294 5.26 -7.80 0.91
N TYR A 295 6.35 -7.14 1.30
CA TYR A 295 6.25 -5.87 1.99
C TYR A 295 5.77 -4.78 1.04
N LEU A 296 4.98 -3.85 1.58
CA LEU A 296 4.57 -2.70 0.81
C LEU A 296 5.65 -1.62 0.84
N TRP A 297 6.50 -1.62 -0.19
CA TRP A 297 7.52 -0.59 -0.39
C TRP A 297 6.94 0.65 -1.06
N THR A 298 7.23 1.82 -0.51
CA THR A 298 6.87 3.11 -1.07
C THR A 298 8.09 3.84 -1.60
N ASN A 299 7.87 4.71 -2.58
CA ASN A 299 8.94 5.49 -3.19
C ASN A 299 9.53 6.48 -2.18
N ALA A 300 10.86 6.52 -2.08
CA ALA A 300 11.57 7.42 -1.17
C ALA A 300 11.44 8.89 -1.54
N SER A 301 10.98 9.22 -2.76
CA SER A 301 10.66 10.59 -3.16
C SER A 301 9.67 11.27 -2.22
N PHE A 302 8.66 10.54 -1.73
CA PHE A 302 7.71 11.07 -0.76
C PHE A 302 8.34 11.36 0.61
N ALA A 303 9.20 10.47 1.10
CA ALA A 303 9.91 10.68 2.37
C ALA A 303 10.89 11.86 2.28
N PHE A 304 11.56 12.01 1.13
CA PHE A 304 12.44 13.15 0.88
C PHE A 304 11.65 14.46 0.78
N ALA A 305 10.49 14.44 0.10
CA ALA A 305 9.59 15.58 0.04
C ALA A 305 9.11 16.03 1.43
N ALA A 306 8.82 15.09 2.34
CA ALA A 306 8.46 15.41 3.72
C ALA A 306 9.59 16.18 4.43
N ASN A 307 10.84 15.81 4.21
CA ASN A 307 12.00 16.56 4.73
C ASN A 307 12.13 17.95 4.11
N MET A 308 11.84 18.10 2.81
CA MET A 308 11.81 19.41 2.14
C MET A 308 10.76 20.33 2.77
N VAL A 309 9.53 19.82 2.94
CA VAL A 309 8.43 20.53 3.60
C VAL A 309 8.81 20.91 5.04
N LYS A 310 9.35 19.97 5.81
CA LYS A 310 9.80 20.22 7.19
C LYS A 310 10.85 21.33 7.27
N SER A 311 11.84 21.30 6.37
CA SER A 311 12.86 22.36 6.29
C SER A 311 12.23 23.71 5.95
N PHE A 312 11.30 23.75 5.00
CA PHE A 312 10.60 24.98 4.63
C PHE A 312 9.77 25.54 5.79
N ILE A 313 8.99 24.72 6.48
CA ILE A 313 8.19 25.14 7.64
C ILE A 313 9.08 25.69 8.76
N THR A 314 10.22 25.05 9.01
CA THR A 314 11.11 25.43 10.12
C THR A 314 11.93 26.68 9.80
N ASN A 315 12.43 26.80 8.57
CA ASN A 315 13.46 27.77 8.21
C ASN A 315 13.01 28.80 7.17
N GLY A 316 11.85 28.62 6.55
CA GLY A 316 11.40 29.36 5.35
C GLY A 316 12.10 28.94 4.05
N TRP A 317 13.05 27.99 4.11
CA TRP A 317 13.86 27.54 2.98
C TRP A 317 14.16 26.04 3.07
N CYS A 318 14.31 25.38 1.91
CA CYS A 318 14.65 23.96 1.79
C CYS A 318 16.16 23.69 1.90
N VAL A 319 16.82 24.21 2.94
CA VAL A 319 18.29 24.11 3.12
C VAL A 319 18.72 22.94 4.01
N GLN A 320 17.87 22.51 4.93
CA GLN A 320 18.15 21.44 5.91
C GLN A 320 17.41 20.16 5.51
N ILE A 321 17.88 19.53 4.44
CA ILE A 321 17.24 18.36 3.81
C ILE A 321 18.18 17.15 3.75
N ARG A 322 19.35 17.23 4.38
CA ARG A 322 20.39 16.19 4.37
C ARG A 322 21.06 16.08 5.73
N GLY A 323 21.61 14.89 6.02
CA GLY A 323 22.32 14.64 7.27
C GLY A 323 21.39 14.25 8.42
N PRO A 324 21.76 13.27 9.26
CA PRO A 324 20.88 12.74 10.31
C PRO A 324 20.41 13.80 11.32
N GLN A 325 21.28 14.75 11.67
CA GLN A 325 20.98 15.82 12.63
C GLN A 325 20.66 17.16 11.95
N SER A 326 20.65 17.21 10.61
CA SER A 326 20.55 18.45 9.84
C SER A 326 19.31 18.45 8.92
N GLY A 327 18.24 17.80 9.38
CA GLY A 327 16.92 17.80 8.73
C GLY A 327 16.72 16.72 7.65
N GLY A 328 17.71 15.86 7.41
CA GLY A 328 17.60 14.75 6.46
C GLY A 328 17.15 13.42 7.07
N ALA A 329 16.91 13.34 8.38
CA ALA A 329 16.44 12.12 9.03
C ALA A 329 14.96 11.88 8.73
N VAL A 330 14.66 10.73 8.13
CA VAL A 330 13.30 10.20 8.02
C VAL A 330 12.97 9.49 9.32
N THR A 331 12.01 10.02 10.08
CA THR A 331 11.58 9.46 11.37
C THR A 331 10.34 8.58 11.19
N ASP A 332 9.99 7.83 12.23
CA ASP A 332 8.74 7.05 12.32
C ASP A 332 8.56 6.02 11.18
N LEU A 333 9.68 5.49 10.66
CA LEU A 333 9.64 4.38 9.72
C LEU A 333 9.05 3.14 10.41
N PRO A 334 8.12 2.41 9.77
CA PRO A 334 7.60 1.19 10.34
C PRO A 334 8.71 0.14 10.45
N ILE A 335 8.83 -0.51 11.61
CA ILE A 335 9.79 -1.59 11.86
C ILE A 335 9.02 -2.88 12.16
N HIS A 336 9.17 -3.89 11.29
CA HIS A 336 8.57 -5.19 11.48
C HIS A 336 9.56 -6.15 12.15
N LEU A 337 9.33 -6.46 13.42
CA LEU A 337 10.10 -7.45 14.17
C LEU A 337 9.52 -8.84 13.87
N TYR A 338 10.30 -9.73 13.29
CA TYR A 338 9.92 -11.13 13.10
C TYR A 338 10.94 -12.05 13.75
N GLY A 339 10.47 -13.10 14.41
CA GLY A 339 11.36 -14.10 14.99
C GLY A 339 12.06 -14.89 13.89
N GLN A 340 13.39 -14.75 13.77
CA GLN A 340 14.16 -15.80 13.12
C GLN A 340 14.09 -17.04 14.01
N SER A 341 13.80 -18.18 13.40
CA SER A 341 13.49 -19.43 14.08
C SER A 341 14.48 -19.74 15.22
N GLY A 342 14.05 -19.53 16.48
CA GLY A 342 14.74 -20.03 17.68
C GLY A 342 15.17 -19.00 18.73
N GLU A 343 15.17 -17.69 18.44
CA GLU A 343 15.54 -16.68 19.46
C GLU A 343 14.41 -15.70 19.75
N ASP A 344 14.05 -15.66 21.03
CA ASP A 344 13.06 -14.77 21.62
C ASP A 344 13.65 -13.34 21.62
N PRO A 345 13.07 -12.36 20.88
CA PRO A 345 13.68 -11.05 20.67
C PRO A 345 13.75 -10.18 21.94
N LEU A 346 13.15 -10.64 23.04
CA LEU A 346 13.16 -9.95 24.34
C LEU A 346 14.28 -10.40 25.27
N ARG A 347 15.26 -11.20 24.78
CA ARG A 347 16.28 -11.82 25.62
C ARG A 347 17.74 -11.67 25.18
N SER A 348 18.04 -10.78 24.24
CA SER A 348 19.42 -10.37 23.94
C SER A 348 19.74 -9.01 24.56
N ASP A 349 20.06 -9.05 25.87
CA ASP A 349 21.08 -8.14 26.36
C ASP A 349 22.39 -8.50 25.64
N ASP A 350 23.02 -7.47 25.06
CA ASP A 350 24.42 -7.36 24.67
C ASP A 350 24.74 -7.32 23.15
N SER A 351 25.21 -6.12 22.75
CA SER A 351 26.02 -5.79 21.58
C SER A 351 25.76 -6.52 20.26
N GLY A 352 24.90 -5.97 19.41
CA GLY A 352 24.81 -6.38 18.01
C GLY A 352 24.02 -5.38 17.19
N ASP A 353 24.74 -4.58 16.40
CA ASP A 353 24.21 -3.59 15.47
C ASP A 353 23.14 -4.23 14.55
N PRO A 354 21.86 -3.80 14.60
CA PRO A 354 20.82 -4.33 13.73
C PRO A 354 21.10 -3.84 12.31
N ARG A 355 21.52 -4.77 11.43
CA ARG A 355 21.60 -4.49 10.00
C ARG A 355 20.19 -4.26 9.48
N ILE A 356 19.99 -3.04 8.96
CA ILE A 356 18.81 -2.54 8.26
C ILE A 356 18.62 -3.30 6.95
#